data_AF-A0A8B7NIA2-F1
#
_entry.id   AF-A0A8B7NIA2-F1
#
_cell.length_a   1.000
_cell.length_b   1.000
_cell.length_c   1.000
_cell.angle_alpha   90.00
_cell.angle_beta   90.00
_cell.angle_gamma   90.00
#
_symmetry.space_group_name_H-M   'P 1'
#
loop_
_entity.id
_entity.type
_entity.pdbx_description
1 polymer ?
#
loop_
_entity_poly.entity_id
_entity_poly.type
_entity_poly.pdbx_seq_one_letter_code
_entity_poly.pdbx_strand_id
1 'polypeptide(L)'
;MYVDVDPNGGNPTINIDTGITSSQRNWNIKVDQIACNSPYKAPEGCTQYYTNSSGIVESFNYVQPTAAQIADASASLHLNNLRYGICVASRSGYCSISWTKGDTVTTNPYTFGISGDAQGLSPTLIGTETASLTGTANCSADYVLIPSGEYVDTAGVSVMADRFCGLGFPEQVVVSDIQPFVMYVVTDSNETGDAANFGFRLQYRQNACT
;
A
#
# COMPACT_ATOMS: atom_id res chain seq x y z
N MET A 1 9.09 -5.51 -8.39
CA MET A 1 9.49 -4.08 -8.37
C MET A 1 9.88 -3.69 -9.78
N TYR A 2 9.32 -2.59 -10.28
CA TYR A 2 9.78 -1.91 -11.49
C TYR A 2 10.85 -0.89 -11.12
N VAL A 3 11.91 -0.83 -11.92
CA VAL A 3 13.02 0.12 -11.76
C VAL A 3 13.34 0.68 -13.14
N ASP A 4 13.24 1.99 -13.28
CA ASP A 4 13.67 2.67 -14.50
C ASP A 4 15.19 2.65 -14.59
N VAL A 5 15.71 2.24 -15.74
CA VAL A 5 17.14 2.17 -16.02
C VAL A 5 17.43 2.95 -17.29
N ASP A 6 18.42 3.85 -17.23
CA ASP A 6 18.89 4.56 -18.41
C ASP A 6 19.60 3.56 -19.35
N PRO A 7 19.11 3.36 -20.58
CA PRO A 7 19.75 2.46 -21.54
C PRO A 7 21.20 2.86 -21.88
N ASN A 8 21.59 4.10 -21.61
CA ASN A 8 22.95 4.60 -21.81
C ASN A 8 23.76 4.70 -20.50
N GLY A 9 23.15 4.38 -19.35
CA GLY A 9 23.73 4.59 -18.01
C GLY A 9 24.73 3.51 -17.55
N GLY A 10 25.04 2.54 -18.40
CA GLY A 10 25.89 1.40 -18.06
C GLY A 10 25.12 0.25 -17.40
N ASN A 11 25.84 -0.60 -16.66
CA ASN A 11 25.25 -1.80 -16.06
C ASN A 11 24.51 -1.46 -14.75
N PRO A 12 23.23 -1.80 -14.61
CA PRO A 12 22.50 -1.60 -13.36
C PRO A 12 23.09 -2.50 -12.27
N THR A 13 23.26 -1.94 -11.07
CA THR A 13 23.73 -2.66 -9.88
C THR A 13 22.65 -2.65 -8.81
N ILE A 14 22.41 -3.80 -8.17
CA ILE A 14 21.51 -3.92 -7.02
C ILE A 14 22.37 -4.11 -5.78
N ASN A 15 22.29 -3.16 -4.86
CA ASN A 15 22.88 -3.27 -3.53
C ASN A 15 21.79 -3.63 -2.53
N ILE A 16 22.10 -4.55 -1.61
CA ILE A 16 21.21 -4.95 -0.53
C ILE A 16 21.90 -4.60 0.78
N ASP A 17 21.57 -3.42 1.28
CA ASP A 17 22.10 -2.94 2.55
C ASP A 17 21.25 -3.53 3.68
N THR A 18 21.89 -4.28 4.57
CA THR A 18 21.25 -4.87 5.74
C THR A 18 21.67 -4.11 7.01
N GLY A 19 20.82 -4.15 8.03
CA GLY A 19 21.11 -3.53 9.32
C GLY A 19 22.33 -4.16 10.01
N ILE A 20 22.81 -3.49 11.06
CA ILE A 20 24.01 -3.85 11.83
C ILE A 20 23.90 -5.14 12.66
N THR A 21 22.70 -5.69 12.85
CA THR A 21 22.49 -6.94 13.59
C THR A 21 22.53 -8.14 12.65
N SER A 22 23.37 -9.14 12.98
CA SER A 22 23.47 -10.36 12.19
C SER A 22 22.21 -11.20 12.35
N SER A 23 21.37 -11.23 11.31
CA SER A 23 20.29 -12.21 11.17
C SER A 23 20.50 -13.03 9.90
N GLN A 24 20.02 -14.28 9.90
CA GLN A 24 20.04 -15.10 8.70
C GLN A 24 19.05 -14.51 7.68
N ARG A 25 19.57 -14.08 6.53
CA ARG A 25 18.78 -13.51 5.44
C ARG A 25 19.14 -14.23 4.15
N ASN A 26 18.13 -14.70 3.45
CA ASN A 26 18.27 -15.35 2.14
C ASN A 26 17.44 -14.57 1.14
N TRP A 27 18.01 -14.31 -0.03
CA TRP A 27 17.34 -13.60 -1.13
C TRP A 27 17.32 -14.50 -2.35
N ASN A 28 16.18 -14.55 -3.03
CA ASN A 28 16.06 -15.16 -4.35
C ASN A 28 15.55 -14.07 -5.30
N ILE A 29 16.40 -13.60 -6.21
CA ILE A 29 16.13 -12.42 -7.03
C ILE A 29 16.10 -12.86 -8.49
N LYS A 30 14.96 -12.63 -9.14
CA LYS A 30 14.82 -12.72 -10.59
C LYS A 30 14.73 -11.32 -11.18
N VAL A 31 15.52 -11.06 -12.21
CA VAL A 31 15.50 -9.80 -12.95
C VAL A 31 15.16 -10.12 -14.41
N ASP A 32 14.11 -9.48 -14.92
CA ASP A 32 13.73 -9.51 -16.33
C ASP A 32 13.69 -8.08 -16.85
N GLN A 33 14.15 -7.86 -18.08
CA GLN A 33 14.07 -6.56 -18.75
C GLN A 33 12.96 -6.58 -19.79
N ILE A 34 12.30 -5.44 -19.95
CA ILE A 34 11.29 -5.22 -21.00
C ILE A 34 11.79 -4.16 -21.98
N ALA A 35 11.33 -4.23 -23.23
CA ALA A 35 11.65 -3.22 -24.22
C ALA A 35 11.15 -1.83 -23.79
N CYS A 36 11.88 -0.78 -24.16
CA CYS A 36 11.54 0.61 -23.81
C CYS A 36 10.16 1.05 -24.33
N ASN A 37 9.68 0.43 -25.42
CA ASN A 37 8.37 0.66 -26.03
C ASN A 37 7.34 -0.43 -25.69
N SER A 38 7.61 -1.26 -24.67
CA SER A 38 6.69 -2.30 -24.25
C SER A 38 5.37 -1.70 -23.79
N PRO A 39 4.21 -2.26 -24.18
CA PRO A 39 2.91 -1.85 -23.64
C PRO A 39 2.78 -2.15 -22.13
N TYR A 40 3.69 -2.97 -21.59
CA TYR A 40 3.78 -3.28 -20.16
C TYR A 40 4.79 -2.39 -19.42
N LYS A 41 5.37 -1.39 -20.09
CA LYS A 41 6.22 -0.40 -19.41
C LYS A 41 5.38 0.39 -18.41
N ALA A 42 5.78 0.35 -17.15
CA ALA A 42 5.18 1.17 -16.10
C ALA A 42 5.48 2.66 -16.36
N PRO A 43 4.59 3.58 -15.97
CA PRO A 43 4.93 5.00 -15.91
C PRO A 43 6.12 5.24 -14.96
N GLU A 44 6.91 6.28 -15.22
CA GLU A 44 8.05 6.62 -14.37
C GLU A 44 7.61 6.87 -12.92
N GLY A 45 8.39 6.36 -11.97
CA GLY A 45 8.08 6.45 -10.53
C GLY A 45 7.10 5.39 -10.00
N CYS A 46 6.51 4.56 -10.87
CA CYS A 46 5.66 3.44 -10.46
C CYS A 46 6.51 2.19 -10.20
N THR A 47 6.81 1.89 -8.94
CA THR A 47 7.61 0.70 -8.58
C THR A 47 6.76 -0.59 -8.54
N GLN A 48 5.44 -0.44 -8.52
CA GLN A 48 4.47 -1.52 -8.75
C GLN A 48 3.50 -1.08 -9.85
N TYR A 49 3.27 -1.94 -10.84
CA TYR A 49 2.40 -1.63 -11.98
C TYR A 49 1.46 -2.79 -12.30
N TYR A 50 0.17 -2.48 -12.33
CA TYR A 50 -0.92 -3.43 -12.55
C TYR A 50 -1.71 -3.04 -13.80
N THR A 51 -2.06 -4.02 -14.64
CA THR A 51 -2.69 -3.76 -15.95
C THR A 51 -4.12 -4.33 -16.07
N ASN A 52 -4.58 -5.04 -15.03
CA ASN A 52 -5.94 -5.55 -14.96
C ASN A 52 -6.91 -4.46 -14.52
N SER A 53 -8.21 -4.63 -14.81
CA SER A 53 -9.27 -3.74 -14.32
C SER A 53 -9.57 -3.96 -12.83
N SER A 54 -9.17 -5.09 -12.27
CA SER A 54 -9.26 -5.39 -10.84
C SER A 54 -8.15 -6.32 -10.42
N GLY A 55 -7.80 -6.28 -9.14
CA GLY A 55 -6.78 -7.15 -8.57
C GLY A 55 -6.48 -6.77 -7.12
N ILE A 56 -5.34 -7.22 -6.62
CA ILE A 56 -4.88 -6.96 -5.26
C ILE A 56 -3.54 -6.24 -5.36
N VAL A 57 -3.38 -5.19 -4.56
CA VAL A 57 -2.09 -4.53 -4.33
C VAL A 57 -1.64 -4.81 -2.90
N GLU A 58 -0.33 -4.94 -2.73
CA GLU A 58 0.28 -5.21 -1.45
C GLU A 58 1.46 -4.27 -1.23
N SER A 59 1.67 -3.83 0.01
CA SER A 59 2.92 -3.16 0.34
C SER A 59 4.10 -4.11 0.15
N PHE A 60 5.29 -3.57 -0.10
CA PHE A 60 6.50 -4.38 -0.03
C PHE A 60 6.62 -5.08 1.33
N ASN A 61 7.11 -6.32 1.31
CA ASN A 61 7.23 -7.18 2.49
C ASN A 61 5.90 -7.56 3.19
N TYR A 62 4.75 -7.30 2.55
CA TYR A 62 3.48 -7.79 3.08
C TYR A 62 3.45 -9.32 3.12
N VAL A 63 3.11 -9.84 4.28
CA VAL A 63 2.69 -11.23 4.50
C VAL A 63 1.45 -11.15 5.36
N GLN A 64 0.42 -11.92 5.02
CA GLN A 64 -0.81 -11.93 5.80
C GLN A 64 -0.48 -12.24 7.28
N PRO A 65 -0.68 -11.29 8.20
CA PRO A 65 -0.22 -11.44 9.56
C PRO A 65 -1.21 -12.31 10.35
N THR A 66 -0.68 -13.03 11.32
CA THR A 66 -1.44 -13.82 12.30
C THR A 66 -1.71 -12.98 13.54
N ALA A 67 -2.73 -13.34 14.31
CA ALA A 67 -3.01 -12.67 15.60
C ALA A 67 -1.79 -12.71 16.56
N ALA A 68 -0.97 -13.77 16.50
CA ALA A 68 0.25 -13.88 17.29
C ALA A 68 1.31 -12.84 16.87
N GLN A 69 1.46 -12.57 15.57
CA GLN A 69 2.37 -11.53 15.07
C GLN A 69 1.90 -10.13 15.46
N ILE A 70 0.59 -9.87 15.39
CA ILE A 70 0.03 -8.58 15.83
C ILE A 70 0.28 -8.35 17.33
N ALA A 71 0.31 -9.43 18.12
CA ALA A 71 0.59 -9.39 19.55
C ALA A 71 2.09 -9.28 19.90
N ASP A 72 3.01 -9.17 18.93
CA ASP A 72 4.46 -9.07 19.12
C ASP A 72 5.02 -7.78 18.51
N ALA A 73 5.47 -6.84 19.36
CA ALA A 73 5.98 -5.54 18.95
C ALA A 73 7.18 -5.64 18.03
N SER A 74 7.93 -6.74 18.13
CA SER A 74 9.10 -7.00 17.30
C SER A 74 8.76 -7.57 15.92
N ALA A 75 7.49 -7.95 15.69
CA ALA A 75 7.02 -8.59 14.46
C ALA A 75 6.47 -7.59 13.42
N SER A 76 6.99 -6.36 13.38
CA SER A 76 6.65 -5.42 12.31
C SER A 76 7.07 -5.99 10.96
N LEU A 77 6.11 -6.07 10.03
CA LEU A 77 6.33 -6.50 8.64
C LEU A 77 6.40 -5.31 7.69
N HIS A 78 5.86 -4.18 8.11
CA HIS A 78 5.90 -2.95 7.35
C HIS A 78 7.34 -2.43 7.23
N LEU A 79 7.69 -1.90 6.06
CA LEU A 79 9.01 -1.33 5.79
C LEU A 79 8.93 0.19 5.90
N ASN A 80 9.89 0.76 6.64
CA ASN A 80 9.95 2.18 6.89
C ASN A 80 10.83 2.93 5.87
N ASN A 81 10.75 4.26 5.89
CA ASN A 81 11.47 5.20 5.02
C ASN A 81 11.28 4.92 3.51
N LEU A 82 10.06 4.56 3.10
CA LEU A 82 9.70 4.27 1.73
C LEU A 82 8.87 5.40 1.11
N ARG A 83 9.16 5.71 -0.16
CA ARG A 83 8.37 6.63 -0.98
C ARG A 83 8.24 6.04 -2.38
N TYR A 84 7.07 5.51 -2.72
CA TYR A 84 6.86 4.88 -4.02
C TYR A 84 5.43 4.99 -4.53
N GLY A 85 5.27 4.93 -5.86
CA GLY A 85 3.98 4.84 -6.52
C GLY A 85 3.58 3.40 -6.85
N ILE A 86 2.31 3.08 -6.60
CA ILE A 86 1.60 1.92 -7.11
C ILE A 86 0.63 2.40 -8.18
N CYS A 87 0.79 1.91 -9.40
CA CYS A 87 0.05 2.39 -10.56
C CYS A 87 -0.82 1.29 -11.15
N VAL A 88 -2.05 1.65 -11.50
CA VAL A 88 -2.99 0.78 -12.22
C VAL A 88 -3.26 1.42 -13.58
N ALA A 89 -2.99 0.67 -14.65
CA ALA A 89 -3.21 1.12 -16.02
C ALA A 89 -4.70 1.39 -16.25
N SER A 90 -5.06 2.64 -16.53
CA SER A 90 -6.43 3.02 -16.89
C SER A 90 -6.86 2.30 -18.16
N ARG A 91 -8.07 1.76 -18.15
CA ARG A 91 -8.65 1.08 -19.32
C ARG A 91 -9.75 1.94 -19.95
N SER A 92 -9.87 1.86 -21.28
CA SER A 92 -10.96 2.53 -22.01
C SER A 92 -12.32 2.12 -21.44
N GLY A 93 -13.20 3.11 -21.23
CA GLY A 93 -14.52 2.90 -20.65
C GLY A 93 -14.56 2.85 -19.13
N TYR A 94 -13.43 3.04 -18.44
CA TYR A 94 -13.35 3.17 -16.99
C TYR A 94 -12.87 4.56 -16.60
N CYS A 95 -13.55 5.19 -15.64
CA CYS A 95 -13.32 6.59 -15.27
C CYS A 95 -12.83 6.78 -13.83
N SER A 96 -13.15 5.84 -12.93
CA SER A 96 -12.74 5.87 -11.53
C SER A 96 -12.15 4.54 -11.08
N ILE A 97 -11.56 4.52 -9.89
CA ILE A 97 -11.04 3.32 -9.22
C ILE A 97 -11.53 3.29 -7.78
N SER A 98 -11.91 2.10 -7.31
CA SER A 98 -12.22 1.83 -5.91
C SER A 98 -11.12 0.98 -5.30
N TRP A 99 -10.73 1.32 -4.07
CA TRP A 99 -9.83 0.58 -3.20
C TRP A 99 -10.62 0.04 -2.02
N THR A 100 -10.61 -1.26 -1.81
CA THR A 100 -11.36 -1.95 -0.75
C THR A 100 -10.38 -2.66 0.17
N LYS A 101 -10.63 -2.64 1.47
CA LYS A 101 -9.80 -3.39 2.42
C LYS A 101 -9.90 -4.90 2.20
N GLY A 102 -8.77 -5.60 2.24
CA GLY A 102 -8.70 -7.05 2.10
C GLY A 102 -9.04 -7.57 0.71
N ASP A 103 -9.42 -8.85 0.65
CA ASP A 103 -9.93 -9.49 -0.56
C ASP A 103 -11.16 -10.35 -0.22
N THR A 104 -11.90 -10.76 -1.25
CA THR A 104 -13.10 -11.60 -1.08
C THR A 104 -12.80 -13.05 -0.68
N VAL A 105 -11.53 -13.40 -0.47
CA VAL A 105 -11.06 -14.79 -0.30
C VAL A 105 -10.61 -15.05 1.15
N THR A 106 -10.12 -14.02 1.84
CA THR A 106 -9.54 -14.10 3.17
C THR A 106 -10.43 -13.41 4.19
N THR A 107 -10.81 -14.12 5.25
CA THR A 107 -11.59 -13.56 6.38
C THR A 107 -10.69 -12.87 7.41
N ASN A 108 -9.41 -12.69 7.11
CA ASN A 108 -8.45 -12.08 8.02
C ASN A 108 -8.67 -10.56 8.05
N PRO A 109 -8.95 -9.95 9.21
CA PRO A 109 -9.17 -8.51 9.29
C PRO A 109 -7.88 -7.69 9.08
N TYR A 110 -6.70 -8.28 9.33
CA TYR A 110 -5.40 -7.60 9.34
C TYR A 110 -4.85 -7.37 7.92
N THR A 111 -5.57 -6.53 7.18
CA THR A 111 -5.30 -6.20 5.77
C THR A 111 -4.78 -4.78 5.59
N PHE A 112 -4.82 -3.96 6.64
CA PHE A 112 -4.20 -2.64 6.65
C PHE A 112 -3.75 -2.29 8.07
N GLY A 113 -2.48 -1.92 8.21
CA GLY A 113 -1.89 -1.44 9.45
C GLY A 113 -0.50 -0.90 9.20
N ILE A 114 -0.40 0.43 9.07
CA ILE A 114 0.83 1.12 8.65
C ILE A 114 1.25 2.23 9.61
N SER A 115 0.41 2.62 10.57
CA SER A 115 0.80 3.53 11.64
C SER A 115 0.05 3.23 12.93
N GLY A 116 0.63 3.62 14.07
CA GLY A 116 0.12 3.44 15.41
C GLY A 116 0.57 2.14 16.10
N ASP A 117 0.15 1.99 17.35
CA ASP A 117 0.52 0.86 18.19
C ASP A 117 -0.54 -0.24 18.14
N ALA A 118 -0.28 -1.29 17.36
CA ALA A 118 -1.20 -2.43 17.24
C ALA A 118 -1.36 -3.22 18.54
N GLN A 119 -0.40 -3.14 19.47
CA GLN A 119 -0.50 -3.80 20.77
C GLN A 119 -1.34 -2.99 21.78
N GLY A 120 -1.37 -1.67 21.60
CA GLY A 120 -2.17 -0.76 22.41
C GLY A 120 -3.67 -0.82 22.13
N LEU A 121 -4.08 -1.52 21.05
CA LEU A 121 -5.47 -1.63 20.62
C LEU A 121 -6.03 -3.04 20.85
N SER A 122 -7.34 -3.15 21.10
CA SER A 122 -8.01 -4.44 21.11
C SER A 122 -7.82 -5.15 19.76
N PRO A 123 -7.41 -6.43 19.71
CA PRO A 123 -7.27 -7.18 18.47
C PRO A 123 -8.53 -7.20 17.58
N THR A 124 -9.71 -7.01 18.19
CA THR A 124 -10.99 -6.95 17.47
C THR A 124 -11.21 -5.64 16.70
N LEU A 125 -10.44 -4.59 16.99
CA LEU A 125 -10.54 -3.30 16.32
C LEU A 125 -9.49 -3.15 15.21
N ILE A 126 -8.38 -3.88 15.29
CA ILE A 126 -7.32 -3.86 14.28
C ILE A 126 -7.88 -4.42 12.97
N GLY A 127 -7.66 -3.69 11.87
CA GLY A 127 -8.20 -3.99 10.55
C GLY A 127 -9.64 -3.51 10.32
N THR A 128 -10.25 -2.83 11.28
CA THR A 128 -11.61 -2.26 11.16
C THR A 128 -11.56 -0.78 10.77
N GLU A 129 -12.66 -0.24 10.26
CA GLU A 129 -12.78 1.19 9.94
C GLU A 129 -12.58 2.07 11.18
N THR A 130 -12.96 1.58 12.36
CA THR A 130 -12.79 2.29 13.65
C THR A 130 -11.32 2.58 13.96
N ALA A 131 -10.40 1.72 13.49
CA ALA A 131 -8.96 1.90 13.65
C ALA A 131 -8.31 2.63 12.47
N SER A 132 -9.10 3.03 11.47
CA SER A 132 -8.64 3.83 10.35
C SER A 132 -8.54 5.30 10.72
N LEU A 133 -7.46 5.93 10.28
CA LEU A 133 -7.24 7.36 10.40
C LEU A 133 -7.10 7.95 9.00
N THR A 134 -7.63 9.16 8.83
CA THR A 134 -7.61 9.86 7.54
C THR A 134 -7.20 11.31 7.68
N GLY A 135 -6.76 11.88 6.56
CA GLY A 135 -6.41 13.29 6.42
C GLY A 135 -5.04 13.66 7.00
N THR A 136 -4.58 14.85 6.64
CA THR A 136 -3.23 15.32 6.93
C THR A 136 -2.91 15.49 8.42
N ALA A 137 -3.91 15.72 9.26
CA ALA A 137 -3.73 15.93 10.69
C ALA A 137 -3.39 14.63 11.43
N ASN A 138 -3.96 13.50 11.00
CA ASN A 138 -3.71 12.20 11.61
C ASN A 138 -2.61 11.42 10.88
N CYS A 139 -2.49 11.62 9.57
CA CYS A 139 -1.61 10.85 8.68
C CYS A 139 -0.43 11.70 8.20
N SER A 140 0.48 12.01 9.12
CA SER A 140 1.65 12.87 8.87
C SER A 140 2.97 12.13 8.70
N ALA A 141 3.10 10.93 9.26
CA ALA A 141 4.30 10.09 9.20
C ALA A 141 4.12 9.01 8.13
N ASP A 142 3.39 7.95 8.48
CA ASP A 142 3.16 6.79 7.62
C ASP A 142 1.73 6.78 7.08
N TYR A 143 1.57 6.73 5.76
CA TYR A 143 0.28 6.77 5.10
C TYR A 143 0.32 6.26 3.65
N VAL A 144 -0.83 5.82 3.17
CA VAL A 144 -1.10 5.75 1.73
C VAL A 144 -1.80 7.02 1.28
N LEU A 145 -1.35 7.58 0.16
CA LEU A 145 -1.96 8.72 -0.49
C LEU A 145 -2.78 8.23 -1.67
N ILE A 146 -4.09 8.47 -1.60
CA ILE A 146 -5.05 8.20 -2.66
C ILE A 146 -5.62 9.55 -3.09
N PRO A 147 -5.21 10.10 -4.25
CA PRO A 147 -5.66 11.41 -4.70
C PRO A 147 -7.18 11.47 -4.82
N SER A 148 -7.80 12.54 -4.30
CA SER A 148 -9.26 12.74 -4.31
C SER A 148 -10.05 11.53 -3.84
N GLY A 149 -9.59 10.86 -2.77
CA GLY A 149 -10.32 9.74 -2.18
C GLY A 149 -11.61 10.20 -1.53
N GLU A 150 -12.71 9.53 -1.87
CA GLU A 150 -14.03 9.64 -1.25
C GLU A 150 -14.36 8.31 -0.56
N TYR A 151 -14.85 8.36 0.67
CA TYR A 151 -15.32 7.17 1.39
C TYR A 151 -16.54 7.52 2.25
N VAL A 152 -17.26 6.48 2.69
CA VAL A 152 -18.35 6.63 3.65
C VAL A 152 -17.82 6.25 5.03
N ASP A 153 -17.94 7.14 6.01
CA ASP A 153 -17.48 6.88 7.37
C ASP A 153 -18.44 5.96 8.16
N THR A 154 -18.06 5.64 9.39
CA THR A 154 -18.86 4.76 10.28
C THR A 154 -20.21 5.37 10.69
N ALA A 155 -20.42 6.67 10.47
CA ALA A 155 -21.69 7.37 10.66
C ALA A 155 -22.55 7.39 9.38
N GLY A 156 -22.06 6.86 8.26
CA GLY A 156 -22.76 6.84 6.98
C GLY A 156 -22.61 8.14 6.18
N VAL A 157 -21.64 9.00 6.52
CA VAL A 157 -21.42 10.29 5.88
C VAL A 157 -20.32 10.16 4.82
N SER A 158 -20.53 10.74 3.62
CA SER A 158 -19.47 10.83 2.61
C SER A 158 -18.42 11.86 3.04
N VAL A 159 -17.16 11.45 3.02
CA VAL A 159 -16.00 12.23 3.45
C VAL A 159 -14.92 12.15 2.36
N MET A 160 -14.26 13.30 2.12
CA MET A 160 -13.10 13.39 1.24
C MET A 160 -11.81 13.35 2.07
N ALA A 161 -10.86 12.50 1.68
CA ALA A 161 -9.51 12.47 2.23
C ALA A 161 -8.50 12.02 1.16
N ASP A 162 -7.29 12.56 1.25
CA ASP A 162 -6.18 12.19 0.38
C ASP A 162 -5.21 11.21 1.05
N ARG A 163 -5.14 11.19 2.38
CA ARG A 163 -4.25 10.33 3.17
C ARG A 163 -5.02 9.38 4.06
N PHE A 164 -4.55 8.14 4.12
CA PHE A 164 -5.14 7.06 4.90
C PHE A 164 -4.02 6.33 5.64
N CYS A 165 -4.20 6.13 6.94
CA CYS A 165 -3.22 5.53 7.83
C CYS A 165 -3.91 4.85 9.02
N GLY A 166 -3.14 4.51 10.05
CA GLY A 166 -3.60 3.83 11.24
C GLY A 166 -3.54 2.31 11.09
N LEU A 167 -4.33 1.65 11.93
CA LEU A 167 -4.42 0.20 12.05
C LEU A 167 -5.66 -0.35 11.35
N GLY A 168 -6.19 0.38 10.38
CA GLY A 168 -7.38 0.05 9.62
C GLY A 168 -7.55 0.94 8.40
N PHE A 169 -8.50 0.58 7.55
CA PHE A 169 -8.81 1.31 6.32
C PHE A 169 -10.34 1.43 6.21
N PRO A 170 -10.89 2.48 5.56
CA PRO A 170 -12.31 2.52 5.25
C PRO A 170 -12.72 1.27 4.44
N GLU A 171 -13.98 0.85 4.49
CA GLU A 171 -14.44 -0.34 3.76
C GLU A 171 -14.16 -0.18 2.26
N GLN A 172 -14.38 1.02 1.73
CA GLN A 172 -14.04 1.38 0.36
C GLN A 172 -13.68 2.86 0.24
N VAL A 173 -12.63 3.15 -0.53
CA VAL A 173 -12.26 4.50 -0.98
C VAL A 173 -12.38 4.55 -2.50
N VAL A 174 -13.18 5.48 -3.03
CA VAL A 174 -13.38 5.70 -4.46
C VAL A 174 -12.66 6.97 -4.89
N VAL A 175 -11.97 6.95 -6.03
CA VAL A 175 -11.40 8.15 -6.66
C VAL A 175 -12.32 8.61 -7.78
N SER A 176 -12.80 9.86 -7.78
CA SER A 176 -13.79 10.33 -8.75
C SER A 176 -13.30 10.37 -10.21
N ASP A 177 -12.03 10.70 -10.49
CA ASP A 177 -11.63 11.08 -11.85
C ASP A 177 -10.12 11.20 -12.16
N ILE A 178 -9.21 10.89 -11.22
CA ILE A 178 -7.76 11.11 -11.45
C ILE A 178 -7.11 9.92 -12.16
N GLN A 179 -6.74 10.11 -13.44
CA GLN A 179 -6.03 9.13 -14.27
C GLN A 179 -4.62 9.61 -14.65
N PRO A 180 -3.62 8.71 -14.74
CA PRO A 180 -3.68 7.28 -14.39
C PRO A 180 -3.96 7.06 -12.90
N PHE A 181 -4.53 5.90 -12.56
CA PHE A 181 -4.85 5.60 -11.17
C PHE A 181 -3.57 5.28 -10.41
N VAL A 182 -3.20 6.14 -9.46
CA VAL A 182 -1.98 6.01 -8.66
C VAL A 182 -2.32 6.11 -7.18
N MET A 183 -1.79 5.16 -6.40
CA MET A 183 -1.67 5.25 -4.95
C MET A 183 -0.20 5.46 -4.62
N TYR A 184 0.12 6.41 -3.76
CA TYR A 184 1.48 6.57 -3.24
C TYR A 184 1.56 6.00 -1.84
N VAL A 185 2.73 5.48 -1.49
CA VAL A 185 3.04 5.02 -0.15
C VAL A 185 4.15 5.90 0.39
N VAL A 186 3.93 6.45 1.58
CA VAL A 186 4.89 7.28 2.29
C VAL A 186 5.06 6.72 3.68
N THR A 187 6.28 6.37 4.02
CA THR A 187 6.67 5.92 5.36
C THR A 187 7.93 6.66 5.74
N ASP A 188 8.04 7.11 6.99
CA ASP A 188 9.22 7.80 7.49
C ASP A 188 10.14 6.86 8.28
N SER A 189 11.18 7.36 8.93
CA SER A 189 12.12 6.51 9.68
C SER A 189 11.81 6.44 11.17
N ASN A 190 10.77 7.15 11.64
CA ASN A 190 10.45 7.33 13.04
C ASN A 190 9.33 6.38 13.48
N GLU A 191 9.71 5.20 13.95
CA GLU A 191 8.77 4.21 14.49
C GLU A 191 8.37 4.48 15.96
N THR A 192 8.58 5.68 16.48
CA THR A 192 8.27 5.98 17.88
C THR A 192 6.75 6.02 18.06
N GLY A 193 6.19 4.97 18.64
CA GLY A 193 4.74 4.81 18.80
C GLY A 193 4.10 3.93 17.73
N ASP A 194 4.88 3.45 16.77
CA ASP A 194 4.47 2.46 15.78
C ASP A 194 4.95 1.08 16.23
N ALA A 195 4.00 0.15 16.40
CA ALA A 195 4.32 -1.20 16.89
C ALA A 195 3.48 -2.25 16.17
N ALA A 196 4.14 -3.36 15.80
CA ALA A 196 3.54 -4.49 15.10
C ALA A 196 2.70 -4.10 13.86
N ASN A 197 3.18 -3.11 13.10
CA ASN A 197 2.57 -2.70 11.83
C ASN A 197 2.92 -3.71 10.73
N PHE A 198 1.98 -4.00 9.85
CA PHE A 198 2.07 -5.15 8.95
C PHE A 198 1.86 -4.81 7.48
N GLY A 199 1.75 -3.52 7.16
CA GLY A 199 1.58 -3.06 5.79
C GLY A 199 0.12 -3.11 5.35
N PHE A 200 -0.10 -3.27 4.05
CA PHE A 200 -1.44 -3.35 3.50
C PHE A 200 -1.57 -4.38 2.39
N ARG A 201 -2.80 -4.88 2.24
CA ARG A 201 -3.35 -5.67 1.15
C ARG A 201 -4.72 -5.09 0.81
N LEU A 202 -4.82 -4.44 -0.34
CA LEU A 202 -6.04 -3.76 -0.79
C LEU A 202 -6.48 -4.34 -2.13
N GLN A 203 -7.77 -4.60 -2.27
CA GLN A 203 -8.37 -4.90 -3.57
C GLN A 203 -8.62 -3.60 -4.33
N TYR A 204 -8.28 -3.57 -5.61
CA TYR A 204 -8.69 -2.48 -6.50
C TYR A 204 -9.68 -2.97 -7.54
N ARG A 205 -10.56 -2.06 -7.97
CA ARG A 205 -11.47 -2.25 -9.10
C ARG A 205 -11.70 -0.93 -9.81
N GLN A 206 -11.44 -0.89 -11.12
CA GLN A 206 -11.84 0.22 -11.97
C GLN A 206 -13.35 0.18 -12.20
N ASN A 207 -13.99 1.36 -12.14
CA ASN A 207 -15.42 1.51 -12.36
C ASN A 207 -15.69 2.09 -13.74
N ALA A 208 -16.72 1.55 -14.41
CA ALA A 208 -17.11 2.02 -15.72
C ALA A 208 -17.51 3.50 -15.66
N CYS A 209 -17.22 4.25 -16.73
CA CYS A 209 -17.71 5.60 -16.89
C CYS A 209 -19.24 5.62 -16.84
N THR A 210 -19.81 6.58 -16.12
CA THR A 210 -21.26 6.84 -16.04
C THR A 210 -21.69 7.92 -16.99
#